data_AF-A0AAV4REP7-F1
#
_entry.id   AF-A0AAV4REP7-F1
#
_cell.length_a   1.000
_cell.length_b   1.000
_cell.length_c   1.000
_cell.angle_alpha   90.00
_cell.angle_beta   90.00
_cell.angle_gamma   90.00
#
_symmetry.space_group_name_H-M   'P 1'
#
loop_
_entity.id
_entity.type
_entity.pdbx_description
1 polymer ?
#
loop_
_entity_poly.entity_id
_entity_poly.type
_entity_poly.pdbx_seq_one_letter_code
_entity_poly.pdbx_strand_id
1 'polypeptide(L)'
;MTFLCLFMTPALAAVLSGTIYFKTSDLLRILHEDLENIRIVGLNYNVVSKLSLNYNVLYEFVHEVKRELSLTTFLLLCSQWFNLNTVLLSFILGENISISFIVEMTAELIFAVAFIIGIILCASRISSQVSRVQTTLQLIYNKSGTLKYNRISLRIVKNMMDIKFPEMSAYGILQLNPALIASSFSSALTYGLLVLNINRS
;
A
#
# COMPACT_ATOMS: atom_id res chain seq x y z
N MET A 1 17.78 27.68 6.88
CA MET A 1 18.28 26.31 6.65
C MET A 1 17.10 25.34 6.35
N THR A 2 16.09 25.75 5.59
CA THR A 2 14.72 25.44 6.05
C THR A 2 13.67 25.06 5.00
N PHE A 3 13.91 25.14 3.69
CA PHE A 3 12.90 24.70 2.70
C PHE A 3 13.24 23.34 2.06
N LEU A 4 14.48 23.20 1.55
CA LEU A 4 14.95 21.95 0.96
C LEU A 4 14.94 20.76 1.94
N CYS A 5 15.37 20.94 3.19
CA CYS A 5 15.35 19.85 4.19
C CYS A 5 13.93 19.45 4.63
N LEU A 6 12.99 20.39 4.69
CA LEU A 6 11.61 20.12 5.10
C LEU A 6 10.80 19.44 3.99
N PHE A 7 11.13 19.68 2.72
CA PHE A 7 10.37 19.16 1.58
C PHE A 7 11.01 17.94 0.89
N MET A 8 12.35 17.92 0.73
CA MET A 8 13.03 16.77 0.12
C MET A 8 12.92 15.53 0.99
N THR A 9 13.01 15.68 2.31
CA THR A 9 13.09 14.51 3.21
C THR A 9 11.80 13.68 3.19
N PRO A 10 10.59 14.28 3.32
CA PRO A 10 9.34 13.53 3.18
C PRO A 10 9.12 12.99 1.77
N ALA A 11 9.50 13.75 0.74
CA ALA A 11 9.35 13.31 -0.65
C ALA A 11 10.24 12.10 -0.96
N LEU A 12 11.52 12.13 -0.55
CA LEU A 12 12.44 11.01 -0.70
C LEU A 12 11.96 9.80 0.10
N ALA A 13 11.53 9.99 1.35
CA ALA A 13 10.99 8.91 2.16
C ALA A 13 9.72 8.31 1.55
N ALA A 14 8.84 9.13 0.96
CA ALA A 14 7.66 8.67 0.24
C ALA A 14 8.02 7.85 -1.01
N VAL A 15 8.97 8.32 -1.81
CA VAL A 15 9.45 7.61 -3.01
C VAL A 15 10.11 6.28 -2.64
N LEU A 16 10.96 6.27 -1.61
CA LEU A 16 11.63 5.05 -1.13
C LEU A 16 10.61 4.04 -0.59
N SER A 17 9.68 4.48 0.27
CA SER A 17 8.63 3.63 0.82
C SER A 17 7.73 3.07 -0.29
N GLY A 18 7.31 3.92 -1.23
CA GLY A 18 6.52 3.53 -2.39
C GLY A 18 7.24 2.51 -3.28
N THR A 19 8.55 2.69 -3.49
CA THR A 19 9.38 1.76 -4.27
C THR A 19 9.48 0.40 -3.59
N ILE A 20 9.69 0.37 -2.27
CA ILE A 20 9.74 -0.90 -1.51
C ILE A 20 8.39 -1.60 -1.58
N TYR A 21 7.27 -0.89 -1.38
CA TYR A 21 5.93 -1.46 -1.54
C TYR A 21 5.70 -2.01 -2.94
N PHE A 22 6.10 -1.27 -3.97
CA PHE A 22 5.98 -1.68 -5.37
C PHE A 22 6.77 -2.96 -5.65
N LYS A 23 8.05 -3.00 -5.25
CA LYS A 23 8.92 -4.18 -5.45
C LYS A 23 8.40 -5.39 -4.69
N THR A 24 7.90 -5.20 -3.48
CA THR A 24 7.26 -6.26 -2.69
C THR A 24 6.02 -6.81 -3.42
N SER A 25 5.20 -5.94 -4.01
CA SER A 25 4.07 -6.35 -4.83
C SER A 25 4.50 -7.13 -6.08
N ASP A 26 5.59 -6.74 -6.74
CA ASP A 26 6.13 -7.48 -7.88
C ASP A 26 6.62 -8.89 -7.50
N LEU A 27 7.27 -9.05 -6.35
CA LEU A 27 7.67 -10.37 -5.85
C LEU A 27 6.47 -11.28 -5.58
N LEU A 28 5.40 -10.73 -4.99
CA LEU A 28 4.14 -11.45 -4.80
C LEU A 28 3.47 -11.82 -6.13
N ARG A 29 3.58 -10.97 -7.15
CA ARG A 29 3.09 -11.27 -8.50
C ARG A 29 3.85 -12.46 -9.10
N ILE A 30 5.17 -12.50 -8.97
CA ILE A 30 5.99 -13.63 -9.46
C ILE A 30 5.57 -14.92 -8.76
N LEU A 31 5.40 -14.89 -7.43
CA LEU A 31 4.91 -16.05 -6.67
C LEU A 31 3.51 -16.50 -7.14
N HIS A 32 2.62 -15.54 -7.44
CA HIS A 32 1.30 -15.83 -7.98
C HIS A 32 1.37 -16.49 -9.37
N GLU A 33 2.26 -16.01 -10.26
CA GLU A 33 2.49 -16.61 -11.57
C GLU A 33 3.03 -18.05 -11.45
N ASP A 34 3.95 -18.30 -10.52
CA ASP A 34 4.45 -19.65 -10.23
C ASP A 34 3.34 -20.58 -9.70
N LEU A 35 2.45 -20.07 -8.84
CA LEU A 35 1.27 -20.80 -8.36
C LEU A 35 0.31 -21.13 -9.51
N GLU A 36 0.05 -20.18 -10.40
CA GLU A 36 -0.84 -20.37 -11.54
C GLU A 36 -0.29 -21.43 -12.50
N ASN A 37 1.03 -21.44 -12.72
CA ASN A 37 1.70 -22.47 -13.49
C ASN A 37 1.50 -23.87 -12.88
N ILE A 38 1.61 -23.99 -11.55
CA ILE A 38 1.34 -25.25 -10.83
C ILE A 38 -0.13 -25.66 -10.95
N ARG A 39 -1.06 -24.70 -10.94
CA ARG A 39 -2.50 -24.98 -11.11
C ARG A 39 -2.80 -25.61 -12.48
N ILE A 40 -2.06 -25.20 -13.51
CA ILE A 40 -2.21 -25.67 -14.89
C ILE A 40 -1.50 -27.02 -15.08
N VAL A 41 -0.22 -27.11 -14.72
CA VAL A 41 0.64 -28.28 -14.97
C VAL A 41 0.35 -29.42 -13.98
N GLY A 42 -0.11 -29.11 -12.77
CA GLY A 42 -0.43 -30.07 -11.71
C GLY A 42 0.59 -30.09 -10.56
N LEU A 43 0.20 -30.73 -9.44
CA LEU A 43 1.01 -30.79 -8.23
C LEU A 43 2.17 -31.78 -8.35
N ASN A 44 3.39 -31.26 -8.54
CA ASN A 44 4.63 -32.01 -8.37
C ASN A 44 5.28 -31.65 -7.02
N TYR A 45 5.64 -32.64 -6.21
CA TYR A 45 6.23 -32.44 -4.89
C TYR A 45 7.47 -31.52 -4.91
N ASN A 46 8.41 -31.73 -5.83
CA ASN A 46 9.65 -30.94 -5.87
C ASN A 46 9.35 -29.46 -6.16
N VAL A 47 8.39 -29.21 -7.06
CA VAL A 47 7.97 -27.85 -7.44
C VAL A 47 7.23 -27.18 -6.29
N VAL A 48 6.28 -27.87 -5.67
CA VAL A 48 5.47 -27.36 -4.55
C VAL A 48 6.32 -27.12 -3.30
N SER A 49 7.30 -27.98 -3.03
CA SER A 49 8.24 -27.81 -1.93
C SER A 49 9.10 -26.56 -2.11
N LYS A 50 9.68 -26.36 -3.32
CA LYS A 50 10.44 -25.14 -3.65
C LYS A 50 9.57 -23.88 -3.55
N LEU A 51 8.34 -23.95 -4.04
CA LEU A 51 7.38 -22.85 -3.95
C LEU A 51 7.06 -22.50 -2.49
N SER A 52 6.88 -23.50 -1.62
CA SER A 52 6.63 -23.29 -0.20
C SER A 52 7.79 -22.60 0.51
N LEU A 53 9.04 -22.89 0.13
CA LEU A 53 10.19 -22.17 0.65
C LEU A 53 10.16 -20.70 0.21
N ASN A 54 9.93 -20.45 -1.08
CA ASN A 54 9.78 -19.07 -1.60
C ASN A 54 8.62 -18.33 -0.93
N TYR A 55 7.50 -19.01 -0.69
CA TYR A 55 6.34 -18.47 0.03
C TYR A 55 6.72 -18.03 1.44
N ASN A 56 7.42 -18.88 2.19
CA ASN A 56 7.83 -18.56 3.57
C ASN A 56 8.82 -17.41 3.63
N VAL A 57 9.82 -17.39 2.74
CA VAL A 57 10.78 -16.27 2.64
C VAL A 57 10.06 -14.97 2.30
N LEU A 58 9.11 -15.02 1.36
CA LEU A 58 8.34 -13.84 0.99
C LEU A 58 7.38 -13.41 2.12
N TYR A 59 6.84 -14.36 2.87
CA TYR A 59 6.00 -14.09 4.04
C TYR A 59 6.78 -13.32 5.11
N GLU A 60 7.98 -13.78 5.46
CA GLU A 60 8.87 -13.10 6.39
C GLU A 60 9.23 -11.71 5.88
N PHE A 61 9.61 -11.59 4.60
CA PHE A 61 9.95 -10.31 3.99
C PHE A 61 8.78 -9.31 4.01
N VAL A 62 7.56 -9.74 3.67
CA VAL A 62 6.37 -8.89 3.72
C VAL A 62 6.08 -8.42 5.16
N HIS A 63 6.34 -9.28 6.16
CA HIS A 63 6.19 -8.92 7.56
C HIS A 63 7.25 -7.88 7.99
N GLU A 64 8.49 -8.02 7.56
CA GLU A 64 9.54 -7.02 7.78
C GLU A 64 9.21 -5.69 7.12
N VAL A 65 8.79 -5.70 5.85
CA VAL A 65 8.34 -4.50 5.12
C VAL A 65 7.23 -3.80 5.88
N LYS A 66 6.22 -4.54 6.37
CA LYS A 66 5.17 -3.96 7.21
C LYS A 66 5.77 -3.35 8.47
N ARG A 67 6.62 -4.06 9.21
CA ARG A 67 7.18 -3.58 10.49
C ARG A 67 7.96 -2.28 10.31
N GLU A 68 8.87 -2.24 9.33
CA GLU A 68 9.78 -1.11 9.12
C GLU A 68 9.08 0.10 8.46
N LEU A 69 8.16 -0.14 7.53
CA LEU A 69 7.48 0.97 6.82
C LEU A 69 6.21 1.45 7.50
N SER A 70 5.63 0.70 8.44
CA SER A 70 4.34 1.04 9.07
C SER A 70 4.39 2.39 9.80
N LEU A 71 5.42 2.63 10.62
CA LEU A 71 5.59 3.92 11.30
C LEU A 71 5.97 5.04 10.32
N THR A 72 6.92 4.77 9.42
CA THR A 72 7.37 5.74 8.42
C THR A 72 6.21 6.22 7.55
N THR A 73 5.38 5.29 7.07
CA THR A 73 4.20 5.59 6.26
C THR A 73 3.17 6.38 7.06
N PHE A 74 2.96 6.05 8.34
CA PHE A 74 2.06 6.80 9.20
C PHE A 74 2.50 8.25 9.37
N LEU A 75 3.77 8.47 9.73
CA LEU A 75 4.32 9.83 9.89
C LEU A 75 4.29 10.62 8.58
N LEU A 76 4.58 9.97 7.45
CA LEU A 76 4.46 10.58 6.13
C LEU A 76 3.03 11.01 5.82
N LEU A 77 2.05 10.13 6.02
CA LEU A 77 0.64 10.46 5.79
C LEU A 77 0.18 11.60 6.70
N CYS A 78 0.54 11.59 7.99
CA CYS A 78 0.23 12.69 8.90
C CYS A 78 0.87 14.01 8.46
N SER A 79 2.14 13.98 8.04
CA SER A 79 2.86 15.18 7.57
C SER A 79 2.24 15.74 6.29
N GLN A 80 1.96 14.89 5.29
CA GLN A 80 1.32 15.34 4.05
C GLN A 80 -0.11 15.83 4.31
N TRP A 81 -0.83 15.21 5.23
CA TRP A 81 -2.15 15.65 5.64
C TRP A 81 -2.12 17.03 6.31
N PHE A 82 -1.17 17.27 7.19
CA PHE A 82 -0.96 18.57 7.83
C PHE A 82 -0.60 19.65 6.80
N ASN A 83 0.29 19.34 5.86
CA ASN A 83 0.65 20.27 4.77
C ASN A 83 -0.57 20.61 3.91
N LEU A 84 -1.37 19.62 3.53
CA LEU A 84 -2.59 19.83 2.73
C LEU A 84 -3.56 20.80 3.43
N ASN A 85 -3.80 20.62 4.73
CA ASN A 85 -4.65 21.53 5.50
C ASN A 85 -4.05 22.94 5.63
N THR A 86 -2.73 23.04 5.79
CA THR A 86 -2.02 24.33 5.89
C THR A 86 -2.12 25.13 4.59
N VAL A 87 -1.93 24.46 3.45
CA VAL A 87 -2.09 25.06 2.12
C VAL A 87 -3.53 25.52 1.91
N LEU A 88 -4.52 24.67 2.20
CA LEU A 88 -5.93 25.05 2.10
C LEU A 88 -6.27 26.26 2.96
N LEU A 89 -5.82 26.28 4.22
CA LEU A 89 -6.07 27.39 5.13
C LEU A 89 -5.42 28.69 4.63
N SER A 90 -4.20 28.61 4.08
CA SER A 90 -3.48 29.74 3.51
C SER A 90 -4.21 30.33 2.30
N PHE A 91 -4.82 29.49 1.46
CA PHE A 91 -5.67 29.93 0.35
C PHE A 91 -6.97 30.59 0.82
N ILE A 92 -7.57 30.09 1.92
CA ILE A 92 -8.84 30.61 2.44
C ILE A 92 -8.65 31.95 3.18
N LEU A 93 -7.57 32.10 3.95
CA LEU A 93 -7.30 33.29 4.77
C LEU A 93 -6.45 34.36 4.08
N GLY A 94 -5.77 34.02 2.99
CA GLY A 94 -4.85 34.95 2.34
C GLY A 94 -5.57 36.04 1.55
N GLU A 95 -5.64 37.24 2.12
CA GLU A 95 -5.96 38.46 1.38
C GLU A 95 -4.69 38.97 0.66
N ASN A 96 -4.78 39.24 -0.64
CA ASN A 96 -3.67 39.73 -1.49
C ASN A 96 -2.48 38.78 -1.66
N ILE A 97 -2.76 37.51 -1.97
CA ILE A 97 -1.74 36.52 -2.30
C ILE A 97 -1.07 36.85 -3.66
N SER A 98 0.26 36.83 -3.70
CA SER A 98 1.01 37.00 -4.97
C SER A 98 0.85 35.78 -5.90
N ILE A 99 0.89 36.00 -7.22
CA ILE A 99 0.83 34.91 -8.21
C ILE A 99 1.92 33.85 -7.96
N SER A 100 3.12 34.29 -7.57
CA SER A 100 4.23 33.38 -7.25
C SER A 100 3.89 32.43 -6.09
N PHE A 101 3.23 32.94 -5.05
CA PHE A 101 2.82 32.14 -3.91
C PHE A 101 1.68 31.17 -4.25
N ILE A 102 0.73 31.59 -5.10
CA ILE A 102 -0.33 30.71 -5.60
C ILE A 102 0.26 29.52 -6.33
N VAL A 103 1.23 29.75 -7.22
CA VAL A 103 1.89 28.68 -8.00
C VAL A 103 2.61 27.70 -7.08
N GLU A 104 3.36 28.20 -6.09
CA GLU A 104 4.10 27.38 -5.13
C GLU A 104 3.15 26.51 -4.29
N MET A 105 2.10 27.11 -3.73
CA MET A 105 1.09 26.41 -2.92
C MET A 105 0.30 25.38 -3.73
N THR A 106 0.00 25.69 -4.99
CA THR A 106 -0.68 24.74 -5.88
C THR A 106 0.22 23.54 -6.22
N ALA A 107 1.51 23.78 -6.46
CA ALA A 107 2.47 22.71 -6.69
C ALA A 107 2.60 21.82 -5.45
N GLU A 108 2.75 22.42 -4.26
CA GLU A 108 2.80 21.71 -2.98
C GLU A 108 1.56 20.84 -2.76
N LEU A 109 0.37 21.37 -3.01
CA LEU A 109 -0.88 20.63 -2.92
C LEU A 109 -0.89 19.40 -3.84
N ILE A 110 -0.50 19.58 -5.11
CA ILE A 110 -0.46 18.50 -6.10
C ILE A 110 0.53 17.41 -5.64
N PHE A 111 1.71 17.78 -5.17
CA PHE A 111 2.71 16.82 -4.71
C PHE A 111 2.25 16.08 -3.45
N ALA A 112 1.72 16.77 -2.46
CA ALA A 112 1.22 16.15 -1.22
C ALA A 112 0.13 15.11 -1.52
N VAL A 113 -0.82 15.48 -2.38
CA VAL A 113 -1.89 14.59 -2.86
C VAL A 113 -1.31 13.40 -3.62
N ALA A 114 -0.39 13.64 -4.57
CA ALA A 114 0.23 12.59 -5.36
C ALA A 114 1.00 11.59 -4.49
N PHE A 115 1.69 12.04 -3.45
CA PHE A 115 2.40 11.16 -2.52
C PHE A 115 1.45 10.31 -1.68
N ILE A 116 0.38 10.90 -1.13
CA ILE A 116 -0.64 10.16 -0.38
C ILE A 116 -1.23 9.06 -1.26
N ILE A 117 -1.67 9.41 -2.47
CA ILE A 117 -2.25 8.47 -3.43
C ILE A 117 -1.23 7.38 -3.79
N GLY A 118 -0.01 7.78 -4.15
CA GLY A 118 1.04 6.87 -4.59
C GLY A 118 1.37 5.81 -3.55
N ILE A 119 1.59 6.21 -2.30
CA ILE A 119 1.90 5.28 -1.20
C ILE A 119 0.72 4.32 -0.97
N ILE A 120 -0.52 4.85 -0.89
CA ILE A 120 -1.70 4.02 -0.65
C ILE A 120 -1.91 3.01 -1.78
N LEU A 121 -1.76 3.44 -3.04
CA LEU A 121 -1.88 2.56 -4.20
C LEU A 121 -0.80 1.48 -4.20
N CYS A 122 0.47 1.85 -3.97
CA CYS A 122 1.57 0.90 -3.89
C CYS A 122 1.37 -0.14 -2.78
N ALA A 123 0.99 0.30 -1.58
CA ALA A 123 0.71 -0.59 -0.45
C ALA A 123 -0.52 -1.49 -0.71
N SER A 124 -1.60 -0.93 -1.26
CA SER A 124 -2.82 -1.69 -1.58
C SER A 124 -2.58 -2.77 -2.65
N ARG A 125 -1.62 -2.55 -3.55
CA ARG A 125 -1.18 -3.54 -4.55
C ARG A 125 -0.68 -4.81 -3.89
N ILE A 126 -0.03 -4.72 -2.73
CA ILE A 126 0.40 -5.91 -1.97
C ILE A 126 -0.81 -6.71 -1.52
N SER A 127 -1.78 -6.06 -0.87
CA SER A 127 -3.02 -6.71 -0.42
C SER A 127 -3.76 -7.38 -1.57
N SER A 128 -3.81 -6.73 -2.74
CA SER A 128 -4.39 -7.32 -3.96
C SER A 128 -3.66 -8.58 -4.40
N GLN A 129 -2.31 -8.55 -4.48
CA GLN A 129 -1.55 -9.74 -4.88
C GLN A 129 -1.65 -10.87 -3.85
N VAL A 130 -1.65 -10.55 -2.56
CA VAL A 130 -1.89 -11.54 -1.49
C VAL A 130 -3.24 -12.23 -1.67
N SER A 131 -4.31 -11.47 -1.92
CA SER A 131 -5.64 -12.02 -2.17
C SER A 131 -5.67 -12.95 -3.40
N ARG A 132 -4.95 -12.59 -4.47
CA ARG A 132 -4.79 -13.45 -5.65
C ARG A 132 -4.04 -14.74 -5.33
N VAL A 133 -2.93 -14.65 -4.60
CA VAL A 133 -2.17 -15.83 -4.12
C VAL A 133 -3.07 -16.77 -3.31
N GLN A 134 -3.82 -16.24 -2.34
CA GLN A 134 -4.74 -17.04 -1.52
C GLN A 134 -5.85 -17.69 -2.34
N THR A 135 -6.45 -16.94 -3.27
CA THR A 135 -7.46 -17.46 -4.19
C THR A 135 -6.89 -18.60 -5.05
N THR A 136 -5.69 -18.43 -5.60
CA THR A 136 -5.05 -19.46 -6.42
C THR A 136 -4.70 -20.71 -5.61
N LEU A 137 -4.22 -20.56 -4.37
CA LEU A 137 -4.00 -21.68 -3.45
C LEU A 137 -5.30 -22.45 -3.16
N GLN A 138 -6.40 -21.75 -2.89
CA GLN A 138 -7.72 -22.36 -2.70
C GLN A 138 -8.18 -23.14 -3.94
N LEU A 139 -8.00 -22.57 -5.14
CA LEU A 139 -8.33 -23.24 -6.39
C LEU A 139 -7.51 -24.51 -6.60
N ILE A 140 -6.20 -24.46 -6.32
CA ILE A 140 -5.31 -25.63 -6.38
C ILE A 140 -5.79 -26.70 -5.40
N TYR A 141 -6.08 -26.33 -4.15
CA TYR A 141 -6.53 -27.28 -3.13
C TYR A 141 -7.85 -27.95 -3.51
N ASN A 142 -8.84 -27.18 -3.96
CA ASN A 142 -10.15 -27.69 -4.36
C ASN A 142 -10.08 -28.62 -5.59
N LYS A 143 -9.32 -28.24 -6.62
CA LYS A 143 -9.07 -29.07 -7.81
C LYS A 143 -8.31 -30.35 -7.46
N SER A 144 -7.52 -30.32 -6.38
CA SER A 144 -6.74 -31.48 -5.96
C SER A 144 -7.52 -32.50 -5.15
N GLY A 145 -8.68 -32.13 -4.59
CA GLY A 145 -9.61 -33.06 -3.95
C GLY A 145 -10.31 -34.01 -4.93
N THR A 146 -10.39 -33.63 -6.21
CA THR A 146 -11.05 -34.44 -7.27
C THR A 146 -10.08 -35.34 -8.03
N LEU A 147 -8.77 -35.14 -7.87
CA LEU A 147 -7.70 -35.86 -8.57
C LEU A 147 -6.82 -36.61 -7.57
N LYS A 148 -6.29 -37.79 -7.93
CA LYS A 148 -5.38 -38.58 -7.08
C LYS A 148 -3.98 -37.93 -6.95
N TYR A 149 -3.89 -36.70 -6.46
CA TYR A 149 -2.62 -36.04 -6.22
C TYR A 149 -1.92 -36.57 -4.97
N ASN A 150 -0.61 -36.34 -4.93
CA ASN A 150 0.22 -36.69 -3.78
C ASN A 150 -0.28 -35.97 -2.51
N ARG A 151 -0.67 -36.74 -1.48
CA ARG A 151 -1.15 -36.23 -0.19
C ARG A 151 -0.15 -35.29 0.49
N ILE A 152 1.16 -35.49 0.25
CA ILE A 152 2.21 -34.64 0.82
C ILE A 152 2.16 -33.25 0.17
N SER A 153 2.09 -33.17 -1.17
CA SER A 153 1.97 -31.88 -1.88
C SER A 153 0.70 -31.13 -1.48
N LEU A 154 -0.42 -31.84 -1.31
CA LEU A 154 -1.67 -31.24 -0.83
C LEU A 154 -1.53 -30.66 0.58
N ARG A 155 -0.82 -31.36 1.48
CA ARG A 155 -0.55 -30.87 2.84
C ARG A 155 0.29 -29.60 2.81
N ILE A 156 1.28 -29.50 1.93
CA ILE A 156 2.10 -28.28 1.78
C ILE A 156 1.23 -27.11 1.30
N VAL A 157 0.36 -27.31 0.31
CA VAL A 157 -0.59 -26.28 -0.15
C VAL A 157 -1.51 -25.82 0.98
N LYS A 158 -2.03 -26.77 1.76
CA LYS A 158 -2.87 -26.45 2.93
C LYS A 158 -2.10 -25.62 3.96
N ASN A 159 -0.86 -25.98 4.27
CA ASN A 159 -0.03 -25.21 5.18
C ASN A 159 0.19 -23.76 4.68
N MET A 160 0.42 -23.57 3.37
CA MET A 160 0.53 -22.22 2.79
C MET A 160 -0.77 -21.42 2.91
N MET A 161 -1.94 -22.06 2.81
CA MET A 161 -3.23 -21.40 3.02
C MET A 161 -3.47 -20.99 4.47
N ASP A 162 -2.98 -21.79 5.42
CA ASP A 162 -3.11 -21.50 6.86
C ASP A 162 -2.22 -20.31 7.27
N ILE A 163 -1.11 -20.08 6.56
CA ILE A 163 -0.21 -18.93 6.75
C ILE A 163 -0.77 -17.70 6.04
N LYS A 164 -1.32 -16.75 6.81
CA LYS A 164 -1.89 -15.51 6.28
C LYS A 164 -0.88 -14.36 6.31
N PHE A 165 -0.58 -13.80 5.13
CA PHE A 165 0.19 -12.56 5.01
C PHE A 165 -0.45 -11.44 5.84
N PRO A 166 0.37 -10.53 6.40
CA PRO A 166 -0.14 -9.43 7.18
C PRO A 166 -0.82 -8.38 6.29
N GLU A 167 -1.91 -7.81 6.78
CA GLU A 167 -2.54 -6.66 6.12
C GLU A 167 -1.66 -5.41 6.23
N MET A 168 -1.51 -4.70 5.11
CA MET A 168 -0.76 -3.45 5.06
C MET A 168 -1.53 -2.31 5.73
N SER A 169 -0.92 -1.76 6.78
CA SER A 169 -1.48 -0.68 7.58
C SER A 169 -0.37 0.28 8.00
N ALA A 170 -0.71 1.55 8.14
CA ALA A 170 0.12 2.57 8.72
C ALA A 170 -0.11 2.58 10.25
N TYR A 171 0.92 2.15 10.97
CA TYR A 171 0.98 2.04 12.43
C TYR A 171 -0.18 1.25 13.08
N GLY A 172 -0.82 0.33 12.33
CA GLY A 172 -1.99 -0.42 12.80
C GLY A 172 -3.27 0.40 12.97
N ILE A 173 -3.21 1.71 12.77
CA ILE A 173 -4.34 2.64 12.91
C ILE A 173 -5.09 2.73 11.57
N LEU A 174 -4.35 2.80 10.47
CA LEU A 174 -4.90 3.13 9.16
C LEU A 174 -4.62 2.01 8.17
N GLN A 175 -5.65 1.31 7.72
CA GLN A 175 -5.49 0.33 6.65
C GLN A 175 -5.20 1.06 5.33
N LEU A 176 -4.12 0.65 4.65
CA LEU A 176 -3.69 1.26 3.39
C LEU A 176 -4.48 0.67 2.22
N ASN A 177 -5.75 1.06 2.12
CA ASN A 177 -6.66 0.65 1.06
C ASN A 177 -7.06 1.85 0.17
N PRO A 178 -7.53 1.63 -1.07
CA PRO A 178 -7.92 2.74 -1.94
C PRO A 178 -9.13 3.55 -1.41
N ALA A 179 -9.97 2.95 -0.57
CA ALA A 179 -11.09 3.66 0.07
C ALA A 179 -10.61 4.79 0.98
N LEU A 180 -9.42 4.64 1.58
CA LEU A 180 -8.76 5.66 2.37
C LEU A 180 -8.57 6.95 1.56
N ILE A 181 -8.18 6.86 0.28
CA ILE A 181 -7.98 8.03 -0.59
C ILE A 181 -9.26 8.85 -0.65
N ALA A 182 -10.39 8.19 -0.96
CA ALA A 182 -11.68 8.87 -1.05
C ALA A 182 -12.11 9.48 0.30
N SER A 183 -11.90 8.76 1.41
CA SER A 183 -12.20 9.27 2.75
C SER A 183 -11.37 10.50 3.13
N SER A 184 -10.07 10.49 2.78
CA SER A 184 -9.17 11.60 2.97
C SER A 184 -9.63 12.80 2.15
N PHE A 185 -9.79 12.68 0.83
CA PHE A 185 -10.28 13.80 0.03
C PHE A 185 -11.62 14.39 0.51
N SER A 186 -12.56 13.52 0.88
CA SER A 186 -13.87 13.96 1.40
C SER A 186 -13.72 14.74 2.71
N SER A 187 -12.84 14.30 3.60
CA SER A 187 -12.53 15.01 4.84
C SER A 187 -11.92 16.39 4.57
N ALA A 188 -10.91 16.47 3.69
CA ALA A 188 -10.29 17.75 3.33
C ALA A 188 -11.30 18.75 2.76
N LEU A 189 -12.18 18.29 1.85
CA LEU A 189 -13.24 19.12 1.29
C LEU A 189 -14.23 19.58 2.35
N THR A 190 -14.65 18.68 3.24
CA THR A 190 -15.60 19.01 4.31
C THR A 190 -15.04 20.07 5.24
N TYR A 191 -13.78 19.90 5.70
CA TYR A 191 -13.14 20.88 6.57
C TYR A 191 -12.89 22.22 5.85
N GLY A 192 -12.45 22.19 4.58
CA GLY A 192 -12.27 23.40 3.78
C GLY A 192 -13.56 24.20 3.61
N LEU A 193 -14.67 23.52 3.29
CA LEU A 193 -16.00 24.14 3.17
C LEU A 193 -16.51 24.70 4.50
N LEU A 194 -16.27 23.99 5.61
CA LEU A 194 -16.67 24.43 6.94
C LEU A 194 -15.92 25.70 7.36
N VAL A 195 -14.61 25.78 7.12
CA VAL A 195 -13.81 26.98 7.38
C VAL A 195 -14.28 28.15 6.51
N LEU A 196 -14.55 27.93 5.22
CA LEU A 196 -15.10 28.95 4.32
C LEU A 196 -16.44 29.49 4.79
N ASN A 197 -17.30 28.62 5.34
CA ASN A 197 -18.61 29.02 5.84
C ASN A 197 -18.50 29.85 7.12
N ILE A 198 -17.60 29.50 8.03
CA ILE A 198 -17.34 30.27 9.26
C ILE A 198 -16.77 31.65 8.93
N ASN A 199 -15.83 31.73 7.99
CA ASN A 199 -15.18 33.00 7.63
C ASN A 199 -16.10 33.99 6.88
N ARG A 200 -17.26 33.53 6.40
CA ARG A 200 -18.29 34.37 5.76
C ARG A 200 -19.36 34.86 6.72
N SER A 201 -19.39 34.37 7.96
CA SER A 201 -20.37 34.75 8.99
C SER A 201 -19.80 35.79 9.95
#